data_AF-A0A9N8DM90-F1
#
_entry.id   AF-A0A9N8DM90-F1
#
_cell.length_a   1.000
_cell.length_b   1.000
_cell.length_c   1.000
_cell.angle_alpha   90.00
_cell.angle_beta   90.00
_cell.angle_gamma   90.00
#
_symmetry.space_group_name_H-M   'P 1'
#
loop_
_entity.id
_entity.type
_entity.pdbx_description
1 polymer ?
#
loop_
_entity_poly.entity_id
_entity_poly.type
_entity_poly.pdbx_seq_one_letter_code
_entity_poly.pdbx_strand_id
1 'polypeptide(L)'
;MTSLAPPDLTLTEQEWANADEIRDVVTSSEDFEGISLTDFEYAQHALFTDGNLEDALFRIKGLHDFREEYKITSDPSKSVEEGMSLLRAFIKQHPWLLLDVSCDASSGYCCLIFDFAKLDPSAAKQDARTIQNFHWRLLLSF
;
A
#
# COMPACT_ATOMS: atom_id res chain seq x y z
N MET A 1 -1.26 23.04 -27.57
CA MET A 1 -1.99 22.09 -26.70
C MET A 1 -1.77 20.70 -27.27
N THR A 2 -0.73 20.01 -26.81
CA THR A 2 -0.47 18.63 -27.21
C THR A 2 -1.45 17.76 -26.45
N SER A 3 -2.39 17.14 -27.17
CA SER A 3 -3.23 16.08 -26.62
C SER A 3 -2.31 14.96 -26.17
N LEU A 4 -2.10 14.82 -24.86
CA LEU A 4 -1.46 13.64 -24.29
C LEU A 4 -2.44 12.50 -24.47
N ALA A 5 -2.19 11.63 -25.45
CA ALA A 5 -2.87 10.34 -25.46
C ALA A 5 -2.67 9.69 -24.09
N PRO A 6 -3.71 9.05 -23.52
CA PRO A 6 -3.55 8.34 -22.26
C PRO A 6 -2.37 7.37 -22.40
N PRO A 7 -1.50 7.26 -21.39
CA PRO A 7 -0.40 6.32 -21.42
C PRO A 7 -0.94 4.92 -21.68
N ASP A 8 -0.23 4.15 -22.51
CA ASP A 8 -0.55 2.74 -22.68
C ASP A 8 -0.23 2.02 -21.37
N LEU A 9 -1.27 1.55 -20.69
CA LEU A 9 -1.18 0.86 -19.40
C LEU A 9 -1.07 -0.66 -19.57
N THR A 10 -0.80 -1.15 -20.78
CA THR A 10 -0.59 -2.58 -21.02
C THR A 10 0.84 -2.99 -20.66
N LEU A 11 0.97 -4.12 -19.98
CA LEU A 11 2.26 -4.72 -19.68
C LEU A 11 2.88 -5.29 -20.96
N THR A 12 4.19 -5.12 -21.08
CA THR A 12 5.01 -5.82 -22.06
C THR A 12 5.07 -7.33 -21.77
N GLU A 13 5.47 -8.13 -22.76
CA GLU A 13 5.68 -9.57 -22.58
C GLU A 13 6.71 -9.88 -21.47
N GLN A 14 7.76 -9.04 -21.35
CA GLN A 14 8.77 -9.21 -20.31
C GLN A 14 8.21 -8.92 -18.91
N GLU A 15 7.39 -7.87 -18.76
CA GLU A 15 6.76 -7.55 -17.46
C GLU A 15 5.77 -8.64 -17.03
N TRP A 16 5.05 -9.25 -17.99
CA TRP A 16 4.24 -10.44 -17.73
C TRP A 16 5.09 -11.63 -17.28
N ALA A 17 6.20 -11.92 -17.96
CA ALA A 17 7.10 -13.00 -17.59
C ALA A 17 7.67 -12.80 -16.17
N ASN A 18 8.05 -11.57 -15.81
CA ASN A 18 8.53 -11.25 -14.46
C ASN A 18 7.44 -11.45 -13.41
N ALA A 19 6.19 -11.03 -13.69
CA ALA A 19 5.06 -11.23 -12.79
C ALA A 19 4.74 -12.72 -12.58
N ASP A 20 4.81 -13.51 -13.64
CA ASP A 20 4.63 -14.97 -13.59
C ASP A 20 5.74 -15.64 -12.76
N GLU A 21 7.00 -15.22 -12.93
CA GLU A 21 8.12 -15.75 -12.13
C GLU A 21 7.92 -15.49 -10.63
N ILE A 22 7.50 -14.28 -10.25
CA ILE A 22 7.18 -13.95 -8.86
C ILE A 22 6.05 -14.84 -8.34
N ARG A 23 4.95 -14.98 -9.11
CA ARG A 23 3.81 -15.84 -8.73
C ARG A 23 4.25 -17.28 -8.52
N ASP A 24 5.06 -17.82 -9.41
CA ASP A 24 5.52 -19.21 -9.34
C ASP A 24 6.35 -19.44 -8.07
N VAL A 25 7.24 -18.53 -7.70
CA VAL A 25 8.01 -18.63 -6.44
C VAL A 25 7.11 -18.50 -5.22
N VAL A 26 6.22 -17.51 -5.18
CA VAL A 26 5.31 -17.28 -4.03
C VAL A 26 4.37 -18.46 -3.81
N THR A 27 3.90 -19.11 -4.89
CA THR A 27 2.94 -20.22 -4.78
C THR A 27 3.59 -21.59 -4.52
N SER A 28 4.88 -21.75 -4.81
CA SER A 28 5.61 -23.01 -4.65
C SER A 28 6.49 -23.08 -3.41
N SER A 29 6.82 -21.96 -2.78
CA SER A 29 7.69 -21.89 -1.61
C SER A 29 6.90 -21.93 -0.29
N GLU A 30 7.38 -22.71 0.68
CA GLU A 30 6.83 -22.76 2.04
C GLU A 30 6.99 -21.42 2.78
N ASP A 31 7.99 -20.60 2.42
CA ASP A 31 8.24 -19.28 3.04
C ASP A 31 7.10 -18.28 2.82
N PHE A 32 6.21 -18.56 1.86
CA PHE A 32 5.09 -17.72 1.46
C PHE A 32 3.72 -18.38 1.72
N GLU A 33 3.67 -19.42 2.55
CA GLU A 33 2.43 -20.10 2.89
C GLU A 33 1.37 -19.11 3.43
N GLY A 34 0.16 -19.16 2.89
CA GLY A 34 -0.95 -18.28 3.27
C GLY A 34 -0.94 -16.89 2.60
N ILE A 35 0.10 -16.55 1.83
CA ILE A 35 0.09 -15.37 0.97
C ILE A 35 -0.74 -15.66 -0.27
N SER A 36 -1.73 -14.80 -0.53
CA SER A 36 -2.54 -14.83 -1.74
C SER A 36 -2.60 -13.43 -2.32
N LEU A 37 -2.10 -13.29 -3.53
CA LEU A 37 -2.09 -12.05 -4.30
C LEU A 37 -2.87 -12.26 -5.59
N THR A 38 -3.49 -11.19 -6.07
CA THR A 38 -4.11 -11.13 -7.38
C THR A 38 -3.05 -10.98 -8.49
N ASP A 39 -3.40 -11.32 -9.73
CA ASP A 39 -2.50 -11.11 -10.89
C ASP A 39 -2.05 -9.66 -11.01
N PHE A 40 -2.94 -8.73 -10.67
CA PHE A 40 -2.64 -7.30 -10.64
C PHE A 40 -1.56 -6.96 -9.60
N GLU A 41 -1.62 -7.54 -8.40
CA GLU A 41 -0.61 -7.31 -7.37
C GLU A 41 0.75 -7.90 -7.76
N TYR A 42 0.79 -9.07 -8.39
CA TYR A 42 2.04 -9.62 -8.95
C TYR A 42 2.65 -8.70 -10.01
N ALA A 43 1.83 -8.21 -10.94
CA ALA A 43 2.26 -7.25 -11.94
C ALA A 43 2.78 -5.94 -11.31
N GLN A 44 2.11 -5.42 -10.28
CA GLN A 44 2.59 -4.24 -9.56
C GLN A 44 3.97 -4.47 -8.94
N HIS A 45 4.17 -5.62 -8.27
CA HIS A 45 5.46 -5.94 -7.69
C HIS A 45 6.56 -6.06 -8.76
N ALA A 46 6.28 -6.71 -9.89
CA ALA A 46 7.21 -6.79 -11.02
C ALA A 46 7.61 -5.41 -11.56
N LEU A 47 6.63 -4.52 -11.76
CA LEU A 47 6.86 -3.16 -12.24
C LEU A 47 7.66 -2.32 -11.23
N PHE A 48 7.32 -2.38 -9.94
CA PHE A 48 7.96 -1.55 -8.92
C PHE A 48 9.41 -1.94 -8.62
N THR A 49 9.81 -3.16 -8.96
CA THR A 49 11.18 -3.65 -8.74
C THR A 49 11.95 -3.78 -10.05
N ASP A 50 11.42 -3.25 -11.16
CA ASP A 50 12.00 -3.35 -12.49
C ASP A 50 12.37 -4.82 -12.86
N GLY A 51 11.52 -5.77 -12.45
CA GLY A 51 11.75 -7.20 -12.65
C GLY A 51 12.75 -7.86 -11.71
N ASN A 52 13.28 -7.16 -10.70
CA ASN A 52 14.12 -7.79 -9.68
C ASN A 52 13.26 -8.70 -8.78
N LEU A 53 13.43 -10.01 -8.95
CA LEU A 53 12.72 -11.05 -8.22
C LEU A 53 13.00 -10.99 -6.71
N GLU A 54 14.25 -10.83 -6.29
CA GLU A 54 14.62 -10.84 -4.87
C GLU A 54 13.97 -9.65 -4.13
N ASP A 55 14.04 -8.45 -4.73
CA ASP A 55 13.41 -7.26 -4.17
C ASP A 55 11.87 -7.40 -4.12
N ALA A 56 11.28 -8.03 -5.14
CA ALA A 56 9.83 -8.27 -5.17
C ALA A 56 9.41 -9.21 -4.04
N LEU A 57 10.11 -10.34 -3.87
CA LEU A 57 9.85 -11.32 -2.82
C LEU A 57 10.07 -10.74 -1.42
N PHE A 58 11.12 -9.94 -1.22
CA PHE A 58 11.37 -9.21 0.04
C PHE A 58 10.19 -8.31 0.39
N ARG A 59 9.68 -7.53 -0.57
CA ARG A 59 8.54 -6.62 -0.37
C ARG A 59 7.24 -7.38 -0.09
N ILE A 60 6.98 -8.47 -0.83
CA ILE A 60 5.81 -9.31 -0.64
C ILE A 60 5.80 -9.92 0.77
N LYS A 61 6.93 -10.50 1.19
CA LYS A 61 7.07 -11.10 2.52
C LYS A 61 6.92 -10.04 3.61
N GLY A 62 7.57 -8.89 3.46
CA GLY A 62 7.47 -7.79 4.41
C GLY A 62 6.02 -7.27 4.57
N LEU A 63 5.28 -7.15 3.47
CA LEU A 63 3.87 -6.75 3.52
C LEU A 63 2.99 -7.81 4.19
N HIS A 64 3.26 -9.10 3.95
CA HIS A 64 2.55 -10.18 4.63
C HIS A 64 2.82 -10.18 6.14
N ASP A 65 4.08 -10.11 6.54
CA ASP A 65 4.48 -10.09 7.95
C ASP A 65 3.86 -8.89 8.68
N PHE A 66 3.86 -7.73 8.02
CA PHE A 66 3.17 -6.56 8.51
C PHE A 66 1.65 -6.81 8.67
N ARG A 67 0.98 -7.40 7.68
CA ARG A 67 -0.46 -7.70 7.79
C ARG A 67 -0.75 -8.66 8.96
N GLU A 68 0.09 -9.68 9.15
CA GLU A 68 -0.02 -10.65 10.24
C GLU A 68 0.25 -10.03 11.62
N GLU A 69 1.31 -9.25 11.75
CA GLU A 69 1.68 -8.56 12.99
C GLU A 69 0.55 -7.65 13.45
N TYR A 70 0.00 -6.86 12.52
CA TYR A 70 -1.01 -5.85 12.80
C TYR A 70 -2.45 -6.35 12.65
N LYS A 71 -2.66 -7.65 12.42
CA LYS A 71 -3.97 -8.30 12.27
C LYS A 71 -4.86 -7.60 11.24
N ILE A 72 -4.26 -7.19 10.13
CA ILE A 72 -4.96 -6.61 8.99
C ILE A 72 -5.63 -7.75 8.23
N THR A 73 -6.96 -7.77 8.23
CA THR A 73 -7.70 -8.84 7.57
C THR A 73 -7.54 -8.74 6.06
N SER A 74 -7.35 -9.88 5.41
CA SER A 74 -7.28 -10.03 3.95
C SER A 74 -8.67 -10.07 3.29
N ASP A 75 -9.76 -9.88 4.04
CA ASP A 75 -11.12 -9.77 3.52
C ASP A 75 -11.32 -8.38 2.88
N PRO A 76 -11.34 -8.26 1.53
CA PRO A 76 -11.40 -6.97 0.85
C PRO A 76 -12.71 -6.24 1.10
N SER A 77 -13.79 -7.00 1.33
CA SER A 77 -15.13 -6.46 1.56
C SER A 77 -15.27 -5.77 2.91
N LYS A 78 -14.44 -6.15 3.89
CA LYS A 78 -14.40 -5.53 5.21
C LYS A 78 -13.30 -4.49 5.32
N SER A 79 -12.12 -4.78 4.77
CA SER A 79 -10.91 -3.97 4.99
C SER A 79 -10.94 -2.58 4.33
N VAL A 80 -11.59 -2.43 3.17
CA VAL A 80 -11.63 -1.14 2.47
C VAL A 80 -12.57 -0.16 3.17
N GLU A 81 -13.82 -0.56 3.44
CA GLU A 81 -14.77 0.31 4.13
C GLU A 81 -14.33 0.61 5.56
N GLU A 82 -13.85 -0.40 6.29
CA GLU A 82 -13.31 -0.24 7.63
C GLU A 82 -12.06 0.64 7.62
N GLY A 83 -11.12 0.41 6.71
CA GLY A 83 -9.91 1.21 6.54
C GLY A 83 -10.22 2.67 6.22
N MET A 84 -11.15 2.92 5.30
CA MET A 84 -11.61 4.27 4.98
C MET A 84 -12.35 4.92 6.15
N SER A 85 -13.14 4.17 6.91
CA SER A 85 -13.81 4.66 8.11
C SER A 85 -12.79 5.07 9.18
N LEU A 86 -11.79 4.23 9.45
CA LEU A 86 -10.70 4.52 10.38
C LEU A 86 -9.89 5.75 9.95
N LEU A 87 -9.55 5.85 8.66
CA LEU A 87 -8.83 7.01 8.13
C LEU A 87 -9.65 8.30 8.28
N ARG A 88 -10.96 8.26 7.98
CA ARG A 88 -11.86 9.40 8.18
C ARG A 88 -11.98 9.79 9.65
N ALA A 89 -12.08 8.81 10.54
CA ALA A 89 -12.13 9.04 11.97
C ALA A 89 -10.84 9.70 12.47
N PHE A 90 -9.68 9.22 12.01
CA PHE A 90 -8.38 9.77 12.34
C PHE A 90 -8.22 11.22 11.87
N ILE A 91 -8.55 11.52 10.61
CA ILE A 91 -8.53 12.89 10.07
C ILE A 91 -9.48 13.80 10.85
N LYS A 92 -10.66 13.29 11.25
CA LYS A 92 -11.64 14.05 12.05
C LYS A 92 -11.14 14.33 13.48
N GLN A 93 -10.38 13.42 14.08
CA GLN A 93 -9.78 13.59 15.41
C GLN A 93 -8.63 14.60 15.40
N HIS A 94 -7.98 14.79 14.25
CA HIS A 94 -6.87 15.72 14.09
C HIS A 94 -7.17 16.78 13.01
N PRO A 95 -8.04 17.76 13.30
CA PRO A 95 -8.33 18.84 12.37
C PRO A 95 -7.03 19.51 11.90
N TRP A 96 -6.95 19.78 10.59
CA TRP A 96 -5.78 20.37 9.93
C TRP A 96 -4.55 19.47 9.82
N LEU A 97 -4.61 18.20 10.25
CA LEU A 97 -3.51 17.27 10.03
C LEU A 97 -3.31 16.99 8.53
N LEU A 98 -4.38 16.72 7.78
CA LEU A 98 -4.32 16.58 6.32
C LEU A 98 -4.63 17.95 5.69
N LEU A 99 -3.66 18.54 5.02
CA LEU A 99 -3.78 19.86 4.41
C LEU A 99 -4.23 19.78 2.96
N ASP A 100 -3.70 18.82 2.20
CA ASP A 100 -4.00 18.67 0.77
C ASP A 100 -3.84 17.22 0.30
N VAL A 101 -4.67 16.86 -0.68
CA VAL A 101 -4.57 15.62 -1.47
C VAL A 101 -4.75 16.01 -2.92
N SER A 102 -3.62 16.06 -3.64
CA SER A 102 -3.62 16.38 -5.07
C SER A 102 -3.05 15.20 -5.85
N CYS A 103 -3.73 14.76 -6.90
CA CYS A 103 -3.20 13.77 -7.82
C CYS A 103 -3.06 14.40 -9.21
N ASP A 104 -1.86 14.30 -9.77
CA ASP A 104 -1.63 14.67 -11.16
C ASP A 104 -2.00 13.48 -12.05
N ALA A 105 -3.12 13.62 -12.76
CA ALA A 105 -3.62 12.58 -13.65
C ALA A 105 -2.66 12.27 -14.81
N SER A 106 -1.76 13.19 -15.18
CA SER A 106 -0.84 13.00 -16.30
C SER A 106 0.37 12.14 -15.94
N SER A 107 0.81 12.21 -14.69
CA SER A 107 1.96 11.45 -14.18
C SER A 107 1.56 10.30 -13.25
N GLY A 108 0.32 10.26 -12.78
CA GLY A 108 -0.16 9.30 -11.79
C GLY A 108 0.37 9.55 -10.38
N TYR A 109 1.17 10.61 -10.16
CA TYR A 109 1.66 10.95 -8.83
C TYR A 109 0.57 11.58 -7.98
N CYS A 110 0.44 11.10 -6.74
CA CYS A 110 -0.36 11.73 -5.70
C CYS A 110 0.55 12.36 -4.64
N CYS A 111 0.29 13.62 -4.31
CA CYS A 111 0.93 14.33 -3.21
C CYS A 111 -0.07 14.43 -2.05
N LEU A 112 0.38 14.00 -0.87
CA LEU A 112 -0.33 14.15 0.39
C LEU A 112 0.47 15.10 1.28
N ILE A 113 -0.14 16.20 1.72
CA ILE A 113 0.52 17.18 2.59
C ILE A 113 -0.05 17.07 4.00
N PHE A 114 0.83 16.83 4.98
CA PHE A 114 0.46 16.69 6.38
C PHE A 114 1.11 17.78 7.26
N ASP A 115 0.36 18.34 8.21
CA ASP A 115 0.87 19.18 9.30
C ASP A 115 0.92 18.39 10.61
N PHE A 116 2.04 17.73 10.86
CA PHE A 116 2.23 16.92 12.08
C PHE A 116 2.21 17.74 13.37
N ALA A 117 2.36 19.07 13.33
CA ALA A 117 2.19 19.90 14.52
C ALA A 117 0.72 19.98 14.99
N LYS A 118 -0.23 19.52 14.16
CA LYS A 118 -1.66 19.40 14.49
C LYS A 118 -2.06 18.02 14.98
N LEU A 119 -1.13 17.06 14.99
CA LEU A 119 -1.35 15.79 15.62
C LEU A 119 -1.40 16.00 17.14
N ASP A 120 -2.54 15.68 17.76
CA ASP A 120 -2.69 15.67 19.22
C ASP A 120 -2.65 14.21 19.69
N PRO A 121 -1.52 13.71 20.21
CA PRO A 121 -1.41 12.32 20.67
C PRO A 121 -2.40 11.99 21.78
N SER A 122 -2.87 13.00 22.52
CA SER A 122 -3.83 12.83 23.60
C SER A 122 -5.29 12.77 23.12
N ALA A 123 -5.57 13.21 21.89
CA ALA A 123 -6.89 13.11 21.27
C ALA A 123 -7.22 11.69 20.80
N ALA A 124 -6.21 10.84 20.63
CA ALA A 124 -6.39 9.46 20.18
C ALA A 124 -6.96 8.51 21.28
N LYS A 125 -7.65 9.07 22.27
CA LYS A 125 -8.16 8.41 23.48
C LYS A 125 -9.34 7.44 23.28
N GLN A 126 -9.65 6.97 22.07
CA GLN A 126 -10.79 6.07 21.87
C GLN A 126 -10.56 4.80 21.04
N ASP A 127 -9.36 4.53 20.55
CA ASP A 127 -9.08 3.19 20.04
C ASP A 127 -7.58 2.87 20.14
N ALA A 128 -7.20 2.16 21.20
CA ALA A 128 -5.80 1.79 21.47
C ALA A 128 -5.16 1.00 20.31
N ARG A 129 -5.97 0.38 19.44
CA ARG A 129 -5.52 -0.30 18.22
C ARG A 129 -5.11 0.68 17.11
N THR A 130 -5.67 1.88 17.06
CA THR A 130 -5.39 2.86 15.99
C THR A 130 -4.06 3.60 16.21
N ILE A 131 -3.68 3.89 17.46
CA ILE A 131 -2.41 4.59 17.77
C ILE A 131 -1.19 3.68 17.59
N GLN A 132 -1.25 2.44 18.08
CA GLN A 132 -0.13 1.50 17.98
C GLN A 132 0.21 1.19 16.51
N ASN A 133 -0.81 1.20 15.64
CA ASN A 133 -0.64 0.93 14.22
C ASN A 133 -0.11 2.14 13.44
N PHE A 134 -0.37 3.39 13.86
CA PHE A 134 0.01 4.57 13.09
C PHE A 134 1.45 5.06 13.39
N HIS A 135 1.93 4.89 14.62
CA HIS A 135 3.27 5.37 15.03
C HIS A 135 4.42 4.61 14.35
N TRP A 136 4.23 3.35 13.97
CA TRP A 136 5.24 2.52 13.29
C TRP A 136 5.15 2.56 11.75
N ARG A 137 3.98 2.93 11.19
CA ARG A 137 3.72 2.98 9.74
C ARG A 137 4.48 4.08 8.98
N LEU A 138 4.93 5.13 9.66
CA LEU A 138 5.62 6.27 9.02
C LEU A 138 7.16 6.20 9.13
N LEU A 139 7.68 5.35 10.00
CA LEU A 139 9.13 5.24 10.28
C LEU A 139 9.83 4.11 9.51
N LEU A 140 9.09 3.18 8.90
CA LEU A 140 9.65 2.04 8.15
C LEU A 140 9.57 2.23 6.62
N SER A 141 9.26 3.44 6.14
CA SER A 141 9.20 3.77 4.70
C SER A 141 10.27 4.78 4.26
N PHE A 142 11.37 4.88 5.00
CA PHE A 142 12.59 5.57 4.60
C PHE A 142 13.77 4.62 4.61
#